data_AF-A0AAJ2E9G2-F1
#
_entry.id   AF-A0AAJ2E9G2-F1
#
_cell.length_a   1.000
_cell.length_b   1.000
_cell.length_c   1.000
_cell.angle_alpha   90.00
_cell.angle_beta   90.00
_cell.angle_gamma   90.00
#
_symmetry.space_group_name_H-M   'P 1'
#
loop_
_entity.id
_entity.type
_entity.pdbx_description
1 polymer ?
#
loop_
_entity_poly.entity_id
_entity_poly.type
_entity_poly.pdbx_seq_one_letter_code
_entity_poly.pdbx_strand_id
1 'polypeptide(L)'
;MTSSVSIARTAMEYGLNPNLLREWITRFQKTHAARNSAEKELRPADRASLDVAPPALRTHAPDVPSPFVPVVQGAVTVEGAVSARTPSITVALHIRLPNGVEFDITEATIDELTTVVQMLGRMPCSGSTII
;
A
#
# COMPACT_ATOMS: atom_id res chain seq x y z
N MET A 1 -15.61 24.96 -22.81
CA MET A 1 -16.73 25.27 -21.90
C MET A 1 -16.42 24.67 -20.54
N THR A 2 -15.83 25.44 -19.62
CA THR A 2 -15.65 24.98 -18.23
C THR A 2 -16.93 25.27 -17.48
N SER A 3 -17.79 24.26 -17.27
CA SER A 3 -18.95 24.41 -16.40
C SER A 3 -18.46 24.61 -14.97
N SER A 4 -18.39 25.86 -14.52
CA SER A 4 -18.12 26.18 -13.13
C SER A 4 -19.33 25.78 -12.30
N VAL A 5 -19.17 24.72 -11.51
CA VAL A 5 -20.19 24.31 -10.55
C VAL A 5 -20.13 25.24 -9.34
N SER A 6 -21.29 25.76 -8.91
CA SER A 6 -21.37 26.64 -7.74
C SER A 6 -21.23 25.83 -6.44
N ILE A 7 -20.16 26.09 -5.70
CA ILE A 7 -19.86 25.45 -4.41
C ILE A 7 -21.03 25.63 -3.41
N ALA A 8 -21.67 26.80 -3.43
CA ALA A 8 -22.80 27.07 -2.53
C ALA A 8 -24.02 26.21 -2.87
N ARG A 9 -24.29 26.00 -4.16
CA ARG A 9 -25.41 25.15 -4.62
C ARG A 9 -25.20 23.71 -4.20
N THR A 10 -23.99 23.18 -4.41
CA THR A 10 -23.63 21.83 -3.97
C THR A 10 -23.72 21.71 -2.45
N ALA A 11 -23.22 22.69 -1.70
CA ALA A 11 -23.34 22.64 -0.24
C ALA A 11 -24.81 22.55 0.21
N MET A 12 -25.69 23.39 -0.36
CA MET A 12 -27.11 23.38 -0.01
C MET A 12 -27.83 22.09 -0.40
N GLU A 13 -27.51 21.51 -1.56
CA GLU A 13 -28.09 20.25 -2.04
C GLU A 13 -27.85 19.09 -1.05
N TYR A 14 -26.69 19.08 -0.39
CA TYR A 14 -26.32 18.08 0.63
C TYR A 14 -26.55 18.57 2.07
N GLY A 15 -27.19 19.72 2.28
CA GLY A 15 -27.45 20.27 3.63
C GLY A 15 -26.20 20.70 4.40
N LEU A 16 -25.10 21.00 3.70
CA LEU A 16 -23.83 21.43 4.27
C LEU A 16 -23.70 22.96 4.33
N ASN A 17 -22.92 23.47 5.29
CA ASN A 17 -22.60 24.89 5.33
C ASN A 17 -21.64 25.27 4.19
N PRO A 18 -21.98 26.23 3.31
CA PRO A 18 -21.12 26.64 2.19
C PRO A 18 -19.75 27.16 2.60
N ASN A 19 -19.61 27.75 3.80
CA ASN A 19 -18.34 28.24 4.32
C ASN A 19 -17.40 27.08 4.69
N LEU A 20 -17.95 26.03 5.33
CA LEU A 20 -17.18 24.83 5.69
C LEU A 20 -16.69 24.09 4.43
N LEU A 21 -17.55 23.95 3.43
CA LEU A 21 -17.17 23.28 2.18
C LEU A 21 -16.03 24.02 1.46
N ARG A 22 -16.05 25.37 1.45
CA ARG A 22 -14.94 26.16 0.91
C ARG A 22 -13.64 25.92 1.68
N GLU A 23 -13.71 25.94 3.01
CA GLU A 23 -12.52 25.71 3.85
C GLU A 23 -11.92 24.32 3.63
N TRP A 24 -12.76 23.29 3.54
CA TRP A 24 -12.30 21.92 3.23
C TRP A 24 -11.66 21.82 1.86
N ILE A 25 -12.25 22.44 0.82
CA ILE A 25 -11.68 22.49 -0.53
C ILE A 25 -10.30 23.16 -0.50
N THR A 26 -10.16 24.31 0.16
CA THR A 26 -8.88 25.02 0.26
C THR A 26 -7.83 24.19 0.98
N ARG A 27 -8.19 23.56 2.11
CA ARG A 27 -7.29 22.67 2.86
C ARG A 27 -6.86 21.47 2.01
N PHE A 28 -7.80 20.83 1.32
CA PHE A 28 -7.54 19.69 0.44
C PHE A 28 -6.57 20.07 -0.70
N GLN A 29 -6.81 21.19 -1.38
CA GLN A 29 -5.94 21.69 -2.44
C GLN A 29 -4.53 21.98 -1.95
N LYS A 30 -4.39 22.60 -0.76
CA LYS A 30 -3.09 22.90 -0.15
C LYS A 30 -2.31 21.62 0.16
N THR A 31 -2.96 20.62 0.76
CA THR A 31 -2.34 19.34 1.09
C THR A 31 -1.97 18.56 -0.17
N HIS A 32 -2.83 18.58 -1.20
CA HIS A 32 -2.55 17.95 -2.49
C HIS A 32 -1.38 18.62 -3.23
N ALA A 33 -1.29 19.95 -3.20
CA ALA A 33 -0.16 20.67 -3.81
C ALA A 33 1.16 20.33 -3.10
N ALA A 34 1.17 20.33 -1.76
CA ALA A 34 2.36 19.98 -0.99
C ALA A 34 2.81 18.53 -1.22
N ARG A 35 1.87 17.58 -1.31
CA ARG A 35 2.16 16.17 -1.61
C ARG A 35 2.73 15.99 -3.03
N ASN A 36 2.14 16.64 -4.02
CA ASN A 36 2.61 16.55 -5.41
C ASN A 36 4.00 17.19 -5.58
N SER A 37 4.32 18.23 -4.80
CA SER A 37 5.67 18.82 -4.76
C SER A 37 6.71 17.86 -4.15
N ALA A 38 6.37 17.17 -3.06
CA ALA A 38 7.26 16.19 -2.44
C ALA A 38 7.49 14.95 -3.33
N GLU A 39 6.47 14.51 -4.08
CA GLU A 39 6.57 13.40 -5.03
C GLU A 39 7.43 13.76 -6.25
N LYS A 40 7.45 15.04 -6.65
CA LYS A 40 8.29 15.53 -7.75
C LYS A 40 9.79 15.57 -7.39
N GLU A 41 10.14 15.65 -6.11
CA GLU A 41 11.53 15.69 -5.63
C GLU A 41 12.19 14.29 -5.55
N LEU A 42 11.40 13.20 -5.59
CA LEU A 42 11.90 11.82 -5.45
C LEU A 42 12.24 11.10 -6.77
N ARG A 43 12.24 11.77 -7.93
CA ARG A 43 12.70 11.15 -9.19
C ARG A 43 14.22 11.27 -9.30
N PRO A 44 15.01 10.18 -9.17
CA PRO A 44 16.43 10.22 -9.47
C PRO A 44 16.60 10.46 -10.97
N ALA A 45 17.52 11.36 -11.32
CA ALA A 45 17.95 11.59 -12.69
C ALA A 45 18.62 10.32 -13.22
N ASP A 46 17.90 9.63 -14.08
CA ASP A 46 18.32 8.44 -14.81
C ASP A 46 19.03 8.89 -16.10
N ARG A 47 20.36 8.72 -16.19
CA ARG A 47 21.10 8.33 -17.41
C ARG A 47 22.64 8.47 -17.32
N ALA A 48 23.29 7.51 -18.02
CA ALA A 48 24.71 7.31 -18.33
C ALA A 48 25.47 6.51 -17.25
N SER A 49 26.19 5.42 -17.53
CA SER A 49 26.97 5.10 -18.73
C SER A 49 27.45 3.62 -18.72
N LEU A 50 27.37 2.99 -19.89
CA LEU A 50 28.30 2.04 -20.55
C LEU A 50 29.08 0.98 -19.73
N ASP A 51 28.78 -0.28 -20.06
CA ASP A 51 29.68 -1.36 -20.52
C ASP A 51 31.12 -1.45 -19.96
N VAL A 52 31.43 -2.54 -19.24
CA VAL A 52 32.69 -3.30 -19.46
C VAL A 52 32.66 -4.66 -18.74
N ALA A 53 33.07 -5.69 -19.48
CA ALA A 53 33.18 -7.10 -19.07
C ALA A 53 34.18 -7.35 -17.91
N PRO A 54 34.03 -8.44 -17.12
CA PRO A 54 35.02 -8.83 -16.13
C PRO A 54 36.17 -9.65 -16.77
N PRO A 55 37.46 -9.30 -16.52
CA PRO A 55 38.56 -10.15 -16.91
C PRO A 55 38.74 -11.31 -15.91
N ALA A 56 38.97 -12.50 -16.47
CA ALA A 56 39.45 -13.66 -15.75
C ALA A 56 40.84 -13.39 -15.16
N LEU A 57 40.98 -13.56 -13.84
CA LEU A 57 42.27 -13.71 -13.20
C LEU A 57 42.25 -14.99 -12.36
N ARG A 58 43.03 -15.96 -12.84
CA ARG A 58 43.42 -17.15 -12.10
C ARG A 58 44.31 -16.72 -10.93
N THR A 59 44.06 -17.24 -9.74
CA THR A 59 45.09 -17.30 -8.69
C THR A 59 44.89 -18.57 -7.88
N HIS A 60 45.80 -19.51 -8.15
CA HIS A 60 46.51 -20.38 -7.22
C HIS A 60 45.78 -20.90 -5.96
N ALA A 61 45.65 -22.24 -5.90
CA ALA A 61 45.29 -23.00 -4.71
C ALA A 61 46.26 -22.74 -3.54
N PRO A 62 45.81 -22.95 -2.30
CA PRO A 62 46.44 -24.02 -1.55
C PRO A 62 45.42 -25.03 -1.00
N ASP A 63 45.89 -26.27 -0.96
CA ASP A 63 45.28 -27.46 -0.41
C ASP A 63 44.91 -27.25 1.07
N VAL A 64 43.62 -27.25 1.36
CA VAL A 64 43.06 -27.40 2.70
C VAL A 64 41.75 -28.16 2.55
N PRO A 65 41.57 -29.33 3.18
CA PRO A 65 40.28 -30.00 3.16
C PRO A 65 39.28 -29.17 3.96
N SER A 66 38.40 -28.45 3.27
CA SER A 66 37.24 -27.81 3.88
C SER A 66 36.37 -28.90 4.54
N PRO A 67 36.03 -28.80 5.84
CA PRO A 67 35.15 -29.74 6.52
C PRO A 67 33.66 -29.47 6.22
N PHE A 68 33.37 -28.48 5.39
CA PHE A 68 32.00 -28.10 5.06
C PHE A 68 31.59 -28.73 3.73
N VAL A 69 30.76 -29.76 3.81
CA VAL A 69 30.03 -30.30 2.68
C VAL A 69 29.01 -29.24 2.23
N PRO A 70 29.04 -28.77 0.96
CA PRO A 70 27.95 -27.97 0.43
C PRO A 70 26.70 -28.84 0.41
N VAL A 71 25.67 -28.49 1.18
CA VAL A 71 24.34 -29.08 1.01
C VAL A 71 23.82 -28.58 -0.34
N VAL A 72 24.02 -29.38 -1.37
CA VAL A 72 23.31 -29.26 -2.63
C VAL A 72 21.85 -29.53 -2.28
N GLN A 73 21.04 -28.46 -2.20
CA GLN A 73 19.59 -28.63 -2.27
C GLN A 73 19.29 -29.20 -3.64
N GLY A 74 19.06 -30.51 -3.68
CA GLY A 74 18.60 -31.19 -4.88
C GLY A 74 17.32 -30.52 -5.34
N ALA A 75 17.35 -29.95 -6.54
CA ALA A 75 16.16 -29.62 -7.28
C ALA A 75 15.42 -30.93 -7.56
N VAL A 76 14.53 -31.31 -6.65
CA VAL A 76 13.47 -32.27 -6.97
C VAL A 76 12.35 -31.44 -7.58
N THR A 77 12.33 -31.45 -8.91
CA THR A 77 11.11 -31.26 -9.70
C THR A 77 10.09 -32.28 -9.20
N VAL A 78 9.25 -31.88 -8.24
CA VAL A 78 7.96 -32.50 -8.01
C VAL A 78 6.94 -31.64 -8.74
N GLU A 79 6.66 -32.03 -9.97
CA GLU A 79 5.36 -31.76 -10.59
C GLU A 79 4.25 -32.20 -9.64
N GLY A 80 3.24 -31.35 -9.48
CA GLY A 80 1.96 -31.77 -8.93
C GLY A 80 1.85 -31.77 -7.40
N ALA A 81 2.29 -30.72 -6.72
CA ALA A 81 1.64 -30.38 -5.46
C ALA A 81 0.25 -29.79 -5.78
N VAL A 82 -0.74 -30.65 -5.95
CA VAL A 82 -2.14 -30.27 -5.72
C VAL A 82 -2.18 -29.91 -4.24
N SER A 83 -1.98 -28.62 -3.96
CA SER A 83 -2.17 -28.05 -2.62
C SER A 83 -3.56 -28.49 -2.20
N ALA A 84 -3.62 -29.41 -1.24
CA ALA A 84 -4.87 -29.81 -0.61
C ALA A 84 -5.44 -28.51 -0.03
N ARG A 85 -6.41 -27.93 -0.74
CA ARG A 85 -7.07 -26.69 -0.37
C ARG A 85 -7.79 -26.98 0.94
N THR A 86 -7.13 -26.68 2.04
CA THR A 86 -7.76 -26.67 3.35
C THR A 86 -9.00 -25.79 3.23
N PRO A 87 -10.16 -26.23 3.74
CA PRO A 87 -11.35 -25.39 3.71
C PRO A 87 -11.04 -24.12 4.50
N SER A 88 -10.84 -23.01 3.79
CA SER A 88 -10.64 -21.70 4.38
C SER A 88 -12.00 -21.20 4.85
N ILE A 89 -12.15 -21.02 6.17
CA ILE A 89 -13.34 -20.39 6.72
C ILE A 89 -13.35 -18.94 6.28
N THR A 90 -14.45 -18.52 5.64
CA THR A 90 -14.71 -17.14 5.31
C THR A 90 -15.63 -16.52 6.35
N VAL A 91 -15.45 -15.22 6.59
CA VAL A 91 -16.14 -14.44 7.59
C VAL A 91 -16.78 -13.25 6.91
N ALA A 92 -18.02 -12.97 7.28
CA ALA A 92 -18.70 -11.72 6.98
C ALA A 92 -18.71 -10.82 8.22
N LEU A 93 -18.43 -9.54 8.05
CA LEU A 93 -18.32 -8.56 9.12
C LEU A 93 -19.03 -7.26 8.74
N HIS A 94 -20.05 -6.90 9.50
CA HIS A 94 -20.74 -5.62 9.39
C HIS A 94 -20.54 -4.81 10.67
N ILE A 95 -19.96 -3.62 10.54
CA ILE A 95 -19.68 -2.71 11.66
C ILE A 95 -20.32 -1.37 11.37
N ARG A 96 -21.02 -0.82 12.36
CA ARG A 96 -21.51 0.55 12.36
C ARG A 96 -20.91 1.31 13.53
N LEU A 97 -20.12 2.33 13.22
CA LEU A 97 -19.47 3.17 14.21
C LEU A 97 -20.46 4.24 14.74
N PRO A 98 -20.28 4.77 15.97
CA PRO A 98 -21.19 5.76 16.56
C PRO A 98 -21.32 7.06 15.76
N ASN A 99 -20.34 7.37 14.92
CA ASN A 99 -20.35 8.50 14.00
C ASN A 99 -21.19 8.25 12.73
N GLY A 100 -21.82 7.08 12.60
CA GLY A 100 -22.63 6.68 11.45
C GLY A 100 -21.84 6.11 10.28
N VAL A 101 -20.52 5.96 10.40
CA VAL A 101 -19.72 5.26 9.38
C VAL A 101 -19.99 3.77 9.46
N GLU A 102 -20.30 3.18 8.32
CA GLU A 102 -20.53 1.75 8.16
C GLU A 102 -19.34 1.11 7.43
N PHE A 103 -19.00 -0.10 7.84
CA PHE A 103 -17.91 -0.89 7.29
C PHE A 103 -18.39 -2.33 7.12
N ASP A 104 -18.40 -2.82 5.89
CA ASP A 104 -18.98 -4.10 5.53
C ASP A 104 -17.97 -4.95 4.74
N ILE A 105 -17.81 -6.20 5.15
CA ILE A 105 -17.02 -7.23 4.49
C ILE A 105 -17.91 -8.45 4.35
N THR A 106 -18.18 -8.90 3.12
CA THR A 106 -19.12 -10.00 2.86
C THR A 106 -18.47 -11.37 2.87
N GLU A 107 -17.22 -11.49 2.42
CA GLU A 107 -16.51 -12.76 2.35
C GLU A 107 -14.99 -12.51 2.41
N ALA A 108 -14.40 -12.67 3.60
CA ALA A 108 -12.96 -12.58 3.79
C ALA A 108 -12.43 -13.72 4.66
N THR A 109 -11.21 -14.15 4.38
CA THR A 109 -10.48 -15.05 5.29
C THR A 109 -10.06 -14.33 6.56
N ILE A 110 -9.74 -15.09 7.62
CA ILE A 110 -9.28 -14.53 8.89
C ILE A 110 -7.97 -13.72 8.71
N ASP A 111 -7.08 -14.17 7.83
CA ASP A 111 -5.81 -13.48 7.55
C ASP A 111 -6.04 -12.12 6.85
N GLU A 112 -6.94 -12.09 5.87
CA GLU A 112 -7.34 -10.84 5.19
C GLU A 112 -8.00 -9.89 6.18
N LEU A 113 -8.95 -10.37 6.99
CA LEU A 113 -9.62 -9.55 7.99
C LEU A 113 -8.63 -8.98 9.01
N THR A 114 -7.69 -9.81 9.48
CA THR A 114 -6.63 -9.38 10.41
C THR A 114 -5.79 -8.27 9.78
N THR A 115 -5.45 -8.41 8.50
CA THR A 115 -4.70 -7.39 7.77
C THR A 115 -5.47 -6.07 7.71
N VAL A 116 -6.77 -6.11 7.41
CA VAL A 116 -7.60 -4.91 7.34
C VAL A 116 -7.70 -4.22 8.71
N VAL A 117 -8.00 -4.96 9.77
CA VAL A 117 -8.05 -4.41 11.14
C VAL A 117 -6.71 -3.78 11.53
N GLN A 118 -5.60 -4.43 11.20
CA GLN A 118 -4.27 -3.92 11.43
C GLN A 118 -3.96 -2.64 10.65
N MET A 119 -4.37 -2.55 9.39
CA MET A 119 -4.22 -1.32 8.60
C MET A 119 -5.01 -0.18 9.24
N LEU A 120 -6.27 -0.43 9.60
CA LEU A 120 -7.13 0.57 10.22
C LEU A 120 -6.58 1.07 11.57
N GLY A 121 -6.07 0.17 12.40
CA GLY A 121 -5.48 0.52 13.69
C GLY A 121 -4.16 1.30 13.60
N ARG A 122 -3.46 1.25 12.46
CA ARG A 122 -2.24 2.02 12.21
C ARG A 122 -2.49 3.37 11.53
N MET A 123 -3.70 3.63 11.05
CA MET A 123 -4.02 4.94 10.49
C MET A 123 -4.02 5.99 11.61
N PRO A 124 -3.45 7.19 11.37
CA PRO A 124 -3.57 8.27 12.35
C PRO A 124 -5.05 8.54 12.59
N CYS A 125 -5.45 8.60 13.86
CA CYS A 125 -6.81 8.98 14.19
C CYS A 125 -7.08 10.34 13.53
N SER A 126 -8.02 10.36 12.59
CA SER A 126 -8.42 11.61 11.94
C SER A 126 -8.95 12.50 13.04
N GLY A 127 -8.20 13.56 13.38
CA GLY A 127 -8.52 14.48 14.46
C GLY A 127 -9.81 15.21 14.12
N SER A 128 -10.94 14.57 14.42
CA SER A 128 -12.25 15.20 14.38
C SER A 128 -12.22 16.26 15.47
N THR A 129 -12.10 17.50 15.04
CA THR A 129 -12.02 18.68 15.88
C THR A 129 -13.28 18.74 16.72
N ILE A 130 -13.18 18.36 18.00
CA ILE A 130 -14.14 18.77 19.02
C ILE A 130 -13.64 20.12 19.52
N ILE A 131 -14.32 21.19 19.09
CA ILE A 131 -14.36 22.48 19.79
C ILE A 131 -15.82 22.90 19.81
#